data_AF-A0A0H5SEM8-F1
#
_entry.id   AF-A0A0H5SEM8-F1
#
_cell.length_a   1.000
_cell.length_b   1.000
_cell.length_c   1.000
_cell.angle_alpha   90.00
_cell.angle_beta   90.00
_cell.angle_gamma   90.00
#
_symmetry.space_group_name_H-M   'P 1'
#
loop_
_entity.id
_entity.type
_entity.pdbx_description
1 polymer ?
#
loop_
_entity_poly.entity_id
_entity_poly.type
_entity_poly.pdbx_seq_one_letter_code
_entity_poly.pdbx_strand_id
1 'polypeptide(L)'
;MSNLKALGANNEYVQQVKDYGKTDALLSVILYCILLLMSVVMGKIFIHKQSELTDIYIFCATGIFSIICTGLVISFCLIRKQRLNTVGFSKKNAGKSFIIGLILIFIVFLLWGIRPIISGISIKADITFIAMKVIHYLIFIAFTEELIFRGYIGTRIYGYFRNKYLAIIDVGIMFTLSHVPLQMIVSRTSLPEFISANISNLINIFIHHLLSQ
;
A
#
# COMPACT_ATOMS: atom_id res chain seq x y z
N MET A 1 -25.39 -17.76 -17.72
CA MET A 1 -24.39 -18.26 -16.75
C MET A 1 -23.18 -18.77 -17.50
N SER A 2 -22.35 -17.85 -18.01
CA SER A 2 -21.18 -18.17 -18.84
C SER A 2 -19.94 -17.47 -18.27
N ASN A 3 -18.98 -18.29 -17.82
CA ASN A 3 -17.54 -18.01 -17.68
C ASN A 3 -17.06 -16.57 -17.37
N LEU A 4 -17.35 -16.08 -16.17
CA LEU A 4 -16.61 -14.98 -15.54
C LEU A 4 -15.39 -15.50 -14.74
N LYS A 5 -14.66 -16.46 -15.32
CA LYS A 5 -13.30 -16.81 -14.85
C LYS A 5 -12.28 -16.15 -15.76
N ALA A 6 -12.23 -14.82 -15.73
CA ALA A 6 -11.14 -14.08 -16.34
C ALA A 6 -10.69 -12.98 -15.37
N LEU A 7 -9.45 -13.14 -14.89
CA LEU A 7 -8.68 -12.24 -14.02
C LEU A 7 -9.08 -12.25 -12.52
N GLY A 8 -8.60 -13.23 -11.76
CA GLY A 8 -8.22 -13.08 -10.34
C GLY A 8 -9.29 -12.91 -9.25
N ALA A 9 -10.52 -12.51 -9.58
CA ALA A 9 -11.59 -12.41 -8.58
C ALA A 9 -12.08 -13.82 -8.20
N ASN A 10 -11.60 -14.35 -7.07
CA ASN A 10 -12.12 -15.60 -6.51
C ASN A 10 -13.61 -15.43 -6.20
N ASN A 11 -14.41 -16.48 -6.37
CA ASN A 11 -15.86 -16.46 -6.07
C ASN A 11 -16.14 -15.98 -4.63
N GLU A 12 -15.21 -16.21 -3.70
CA GLU A 12 -15.25 -15.68 -2.34
C GLU A 12 -15.18 -14.15 -2.30
N TYR A 13 -14.34 -13.51 -3.12
CA TYR A 13 -14.24 -12.05 -3.23
C TYR A 13 -15.56 -11.47 -3.75
N VAL A 14 -16.13 -12.07 -4.80
CA VAL A 14 -17.40 -11.64 -5.39
C VAL A 14 -18.57 -11.86 -4.43
N GLN A 15 -18.55 -12.91 -3.61
CA GLN A 15 -19.58 -13.12 -2.58
C GLN A 15 -19.46 -12.15 -1.42
N GLN A 16 -18.24 -11.88 -0.93
CA GLN A 16 -18.02 -10.98 0.22
C GLN A 16 -18.41 -9.54 -0.07
N VAL A 17 -18.25 -9.07 -1.31
CA VAL A 17 -18.54 -7.69 -1.69
C VAL A 17 -20.01 -7.45 -2.09
N LYS A 18 -20.84 -8.50 -2.18
CA LYS A 18 -22.28 -8.39 -2.50
C LYS A 18 -23.05 -7.56 -1.49
N ASP A 19 -22.61 -7.53 -0.25
CA ASP A 19 -23.33 -6.86 0.83
C ASP A 19 -22.90 -5.39 1.04
N TYR A 20 -21.86 -4.93 0.33
CA TYR A 20 -21.36 -3.56 0.48
C TYR A 20 -22.17 -2.56 -0.33
N GLY A 21 -22.54 -1.46 0.32
CA GLY A 21 -23.36 -0.40 -0.26
C GLY A 21 -22.71 0.98 -0.21
N LYS A 22 -23.52 2.02 -0.41
CA LYS A 22 -23.11 3.43 -0.43
C LYS A 22 -22.35 3.85 0.84
N THR A 23 -22.82 3.41 2.01
CA THR A 23 -22.18 3.75 3.29
C THR A 23 -20.77 3.18 3.39
N ASP A 24 -20.55 1.96 2.90
CA ASP A 24 -19.24 1.32 2.96
C ASP A 24 -18.26 1.98 1.96
N ALA A 25 -18.74 2.39 0.78
CA ALA A 25 -17.96 3.21 -0.14
C ALA A 25 -17.63 4.59 0.47
N LEU A 26 -18.59 5.25 1.12
CA LEU A 26 -18.33 6.52 1.80
C LEU A 26 -17.26 6.36 2.90
N LEU A 27 -17.32 5.30 3.70
CA LEU A 27 -16.30 5.01 4.71
C LEU A 27 -14.92 4.77 4.10
N SER A 28 -14.85 4.14 2.92
CA SER A 28 -13.56 3.98 2.21
C SER A 28 -12.98 5.32 1.73
N VAL A 29 -13.83 6.24 1.27
CA VAL A 29 -13.41 7.60 0.90
C VAL A 29 -12.97 8.40 2.13
N ILE A 30 -13.69 8.28 3.26
CA ILE A 30 -13.30 8.90 4.53
C ILE A 30 -11.93 8.37 4.99
N LEU A 31 -11.71 7.06 4.95
CA LEU A 31 -10.41 6.45 5.27
C LEU A 31 -9.30 7.02 4.40
N TYR A 32 -9.56 7.16 3.09
CA TYR A 32 -8.61 7.75 2.15
C TYR A 32 -8.29 9.21 2.49
N CYS A 33 -9.30 10.03 2.81
CA CYS A 33 -9.06 11.42 3.25
C CYS A 33 -8.23 11.49 4.53
N ILE A 34 -8.47 10.59 5.49
CA ILE A 34 -7.66 10.48 6.72
C ILE A 34 -6.21 10.12 6.36
N LEU A 35 -6.00 9.18 5.43
CA LEU A 35 -4.67 8.80 4.95
C LEU A 35 -3.92 10.00 4.36
N LEU A 36 -4.57 10.78 3.48
CA LEU A 36 -3.97 11.99 2.90
C LEU A 36 -3.61 13.01 3.98
N LEU A 37 -4.50 13.25 4.96
CA LEU A 37 -4.24 14.16 6.06
C LEU A 37 -3.06 13.69 6.91
N MET A 38 -2.98 12.40 7.22
CA MET A 38 -1.86 11.83 7.98
C MET A 38 -0.55 11.95 7.20
N SER A 39 -0.55 11.74 5.88
CA SER A 39 0.62 11.96 5.01
C SER A 39 1.09 13.43 5.05
N VAL A 40 0.15 14.38 5.08
CA VAL A 40 0.46 15.82 5.23
C VAL A 40 1.10 16.10 6.60
N VAL A 41 0.53 15.56 7.68
CA VAL A 41 1.07 15.71 9.04
C VAL A 41 2.48 15.13 9.12
N MET A 42 2.68 13.93 8.59
CA MET A 42 4.00 13.28 8.58
C MET A 42 5.03 14.09 7.79
N GLY A 43 4.66 14.65 6.64
CA GLY A 43 5.55 15.52 5.87
C GLY A 43 5.96 16.78 6.63
N LYS A 44 5.02 17.43 7.33
CA LYS A 44 5.32 18.61 8.17
C LYS A 44 6.25 18.26 9.33
N ILE A 45 6.03 17.12 9.96
CA ILE A 45 6.91 16.62 11.04
C ILE A 45 8.33 16.41 10.50
N PHE A 46 8.47 15.81 9.31
CA PHE A 46 9.78 15.53 8.71
C PHE A 46 10.54 16.81 8.35
N ILE A 47 9.85 17.83 7.83
CA ILE A 47 10.47 19.15 7.60
C ILE A 47 10.92 19.79 8.91
N HIS A 48 10.06 19.76 9.93
CA HIS A 48 10.37 20.40 11.21
C HIS A 48 11.57 19.73 11.91
N LYS A 49 11.72 18.42 11.73
CA LYS A 49 12.81 17.61 12.28
C LYS A 49 13.94 17.32 11.29
N GLN A 50 14.07 18.12 10.22
CA GLN A 50 14.99 17.84 9.10
C GLN A 50 16.45 17.65 9.53
N SER A 51 16.92 18.34 10.57
CA SER A 51 18.28 18.17 11.12
C SER A 51 18.49 16.91 11.97
N GLU A 52 17.40 16.24 12.38
CA GLU A 52 17.38 15.05 13.27
C GLU A 52 16.81 13.81 12.56
N LEU A 53 16.62 13.87 11.23
CA LEU A 53 15.98 12.81 10.46
C LEU A 53 16.91 11.59 10.30
N THR A 54 16.99 10.79 11.36
CA THR A 54 17.71 9.51 11.36
C THR A 54 16.84 8.40 10.75
N ASP A 55 17.46 7.34 10.24
CA ASP A 55 16.75 6.15 9.77
C ASP A 55 15.83 5.55 10.84
N ILE A 56 16.25 5.59 12.11
CA ILE A 56 15.46 5.11 13.25
C ILE A 56 14.22 5.98 13.44
N TYR A 57 14.35 7.31 13.33
CA TYR A 57 13.21 8.20 13.44
C TYR A 57 12.17 7.94 12.34
N ILE A 58 12.63 7.82 11.09
CA ILE A 58 11.76 7.49 9.95
C ILE A 58 11.09 6.14 10.17
N PHE A 59 11.83 5.14 10.64
CA PHE A 59 11.31 3.81 10.97
C PHE A 59 10.20 3.86 12.03
N CYS A 60 10.43 4.57 13.13
CA CYS A 60 9.44 4.70 14.20
C CYS A 60 8.21 5.48 13.74
N ALA A 61 8.40 6.60 13.02
CA ALA A 61 7.30 7.43 12.51
C ALA A 61 6.40 6.66 11.54
N THR A 62 6.98 5.95 10.57
CA THR A 62 6.20 5.12 9.65
C THR A 62 5.57 3.92 10.34
N GLY A 63 6.23 3.33 11.33
CA GLY A 63 5.66 2.25 12.16
C GLY A 63 4.42 2.70 12.93
N ILE A 64 4.47 3.87 13.58
CA ILE A 64 3.32 4.46 14.27
C ILE A 64 2.19 4.74 13.28
N PHE A 65 2.49 5.34 12.14
CA PHE A 65 1.52 5.61 11.07
C PHE A 65 0.84 4.31 10.59
N SER A 66 1.63 3.27 10.34
CA SER A 66 1.17 1.95 9.90
C SER A 66 0.22 1.30 10.92
N ILE A 67 0.56 1.36 12.21
CA ILE A 67 -0.28 0.85 13.30
C ILE A 67 -1.60 1.61 13.38
N ILE A 68 -1.57 2.95 13.30
CA ILE A 68 -2.78 3.78 13.33
C ILE A 68 -3.69 3.43 12.15
N CYS A 69 -3.16 3.35 10.93
CA CYS A 69 -3.97 3.05 9.75
C CYS A 69 -4.55 1.64 9.79
N THR A 70 -3.77 0.66 10.23
CA THR A 70 -4.23 -0.72 10.46
C THR A 70 -5.35 -0.75 11.50
N GLY A 71 -5.19 -0.03 12.61
CA GLY A 71 -6.20 0.13 13.66
C GLY A 71 -7.49 0.76 13.14
N LEU A 72 -7.41 1.76 12.27
CA LEU A 72 -8.58 2.39 11.63
C LEU A 72 -9.34 1.40 10.74
N VAL A 73 -8.63 0.64 9.90
CA VAL A 73 -9.25 -0.42 9.05
C VAL A 73 -9.97 -1.44 9.90
N ILE A 74 -9.33 -1.94 10.96
CA ILE A 74 -9.94 -2.90 11.90
C ILE A 74 -11.16 -2.29 12.58
N SER A 75 -11.06 -1.06 13.07
CA SER A 75 -12.15 -0.35 13.73
C SER A 75 -13.37 -0.18 12.81
N PHE A 76 -13.15 0.20 11.56
CA PHE A 76 -14.23 0.32 10.58
C PHE A 76 -14.87 -1.03 10.27
N CYS A 77 -14.08 -2.12 10.18
CA CYS A 77 -14.63 -3.46 10.03
C CYS A 77 -15.50 -3.85 11.23
N LEU A 78 -15.04 -3.58 12.46
CA LEU A 78 -15.78 -3.89 13.68
C LEU A 78 -17.09 -3.10 13.78
N ILE A 79 -17.08 -1.80 13.50
CA ILE A 79 -18.27 -0.92 13.49
C ILE A 79 -19.31 -1.44 12.47
N ARG A 80 -18.84 -1.92 11.32
CA ARG A 80 -19.70 -2.45 10.26
C ARG A 80 -20.02 -3.95 10.41
N LYS A 81 -19.55 -4.59 11.50
CA LYS A 81 -19.70 -6.03 11.76
C LYS A 81 -19.17 -6.90 10.60
N GLN A 82 -18.14 -6.42 9.92
CA GLN A 82 -17.49 -7.09 8.79
C GLN A 82 -16.40 -8.02 9.31
N ARG A 83 -16.27 -9.20 8.69
CA ARG A 83 -15.23 -10.18 9.06
C ARG A 83 -13.87 -9.71 8.55
N LEU A 84 -12.80 -9.89 9.32
CA LEU A 84 -11.44 -9.49 8.91
C LEU A 84 -10.92 -10.28 7.69
N ASN A 85 -11.52 -11.43 7.38
CA ASN A 85 -11.22 -12.16 6.15
C ASN A 85 -11.60 -11.38 4.87
N THR A 86 -12.44 -10.35 4.98
CA THR A 86 -12.85 -9.51 3.85
C THR A 86 -11.86 -8.38 3.53
N VAL A 87 -10.82 -8.20 4.36
CA VAL A 87 -9.73 -7.24 4.13
C VAL A 87 -8.38 -7.91 3.83
N GLY A 88 -8.40 -9.16 3.38
CA GLY A 88 -7.21 -9.88 2.91
C GLY A 88 -6.64 -10.93 3.87
N PHE A 89 -7.13 -11.01 5.11
CA PHE A 89 -6.72 -12.08 6.04
C PHE A 89 -7.44 -13.41 5.74
N SER A 90 -7.07 -14.07 4.64
CA SER A 90 -7.52 -15.42 4.32
C SER A 90 -6.39 -16.42 4.56
N LYS A 91 -6.68 -17.50 5.28
CA LYS A 91 -5.74 -18.63 5.44
C LYS A 91 -5.61 -19.45 4.15
N LYS A 92 -6.52 -19.28 3.19
CA LYS A 92 -6.56 -20.03 1.93
C LYS A 92 -5.40 -19.60 1.04
N ASN A 93 -4.53 -20.54 0.69
CA ASN A 93 -3.31 -20.33 -0.09
C ASN A 93 -2.22 -19.43 0.54
N ALA A 94 -2.35 -19.03 1.81
CA ALA A 94 -1.36 -18.17 2.48
C ALA A 94 0.07 -18.75 2.40
N GLY A 95 0.22 -20.06 2.62
CA GLY A 95 1.52 -20.73 2.49
C GLY A 95 2.09 -20.71 1.07
N LYS A 96 1.24 -20.87 0.04
CA LYS A 96 1.67 -20.78 -1.36
C LYS A 96 2.09 -19.36 -1.73
N SER A 97 1.31 -18.35 -1.32
CA SER A 97 1.65 -16.94 -1.54
C SER A 97 2.94 -16.55 -0.83
N PHE A 98 3.17 -17.08 0.37
CA PHE A 98 4.43 -16.87 1.11
C PHE A 98 5.64 -17.45 0.38
N ILE A 99 5.54 -18.69 -0.12
CA ILE A 99 6.61 -19.32 -0.89
C ILE A 99 6.90 -18.54 -2.19
N ILE A 100 5.87 -18.13 -2.92
CA ILE A 100 6.03 -17.30 -4.13
C ILE A 100 6.71 -15.97 -3.79
N GLY A 101 6.30 -15.33 -2.68
CA GLY A 101 6.93 -14.10 -2.19
C GLY A 101 8.42 -14.29 -1.90
N LEU A 102 8.80 -15.37 -1.23
CA LEU A 102 10.21 -15.71 -0.97
C LEU A 102 11.00 -15.93 -2.26
N ILE A 103 10.42 -16.63 -3.24
CA ILE A 103 11.05 -16.86 -4.55
C ILE A 103 11.28 -15.52 -5.25
N LEU A 104 10.29 -14.63 -5.26
CA LEU A 104 10.42 -13.31 -5.90
C LEU A 104 11.47 -12.43 -5.20
N ILE A 105 11.49 -12.41 -3.86
CA ILE A 105 12.53 -11.70 -3.09
C ILE A 105 13.92 -12.24 -3.47
N PHE A 106 14.07 -13.56 -3.56
CA PHE A 106 15.33 -14.19 -3.94
C PHE A 106 15.75 -13.82 -5.38
N ILE A 107 14.82 -13.84 -6.33
CA ILE A 107 15.10 -13.41 -7.72
C ILE A 107 15.55 -11.94 -7.77
N VAL A 108 14.86 -11.05 -7.06
CA VAL A 108 15.25 -9.63 -6.98
C VAL A 108 16.64 -9.48 -6.37
N PHE A 109 16.93 -10.23 -5.31
CA PHE A 109 18.26 -10.27 -4.70
C PHE A 109 19.34 -10.73 -5.69
N LEU A 110 19.09 -11.77 -6.50
CA LEU A 110 20.03 -12.22 -7.53
C LEU A 110 20.26 -11.16 -8.62
N LEU A 111 19.20 -10.53 -9.12
CA LEU A 111 19.29 -9.59 -10.24
C LEU A 111 19.96 -8.26 -9.86
N TRP A 112 19.74 -7.79 -8.64
CA TRP A 112 20.15 -6.46 -8.18
C TRP A 112 21.21 -6.50 -7.08
N GLY A 113 21.12 -7.46 -6.16
CA GLY A 113 22.02 -7.58 -5.00
C GLY A 113 23.40 -8.17 -5.34
N ILE A 114 23.54 -8.87 -6.46
CA ILE A 114 24.84 -9.42 -6.91
C ILE A 114 25.72 -8.35 -7.59
N ARG A 115 25.12 -7.36 -8.25
CA ARG A 115 25.87 -6.34 -9.01
C ARG A 115 26.93 -5.59 -8.17
N PRO A 116 26.61 -5.13 -6.94
CA PRO A 116 27.60 -4.49 -6.07
C PRO A 116 28.77 -5.41 -5.70
N ILE A 117 28.48 -6.70 -5.45
CA ILE A 117 29.48 -7.73 -5.11
C ILE A 117 30.46 -7.93 -6.27
N ILE A 118 29.93 -8.06 -7.49
CA ILE A 118 30.75 -8.20 -8.71
C ILE A 118 31.59 -6.94 -8.95
N SER A 119 31.08 -5.75 -8.63
CA SER A 119 31.82 -4.49 -8.76
C SER A 119 32.88 -4.25 -7.67
N GLY A 120 33.12 -5.22 -6.79
CA GLY A 120 34.14 -5.12 -5.73
C GLY A 120 33.76 -4.19 -4.58
N ILE A 121 32.50 -3.74 -4.52
CA ILE A 121 31.99 -2.97 -3.39
C ILE A 121 31.83 -3.95 -2.22
N SER A 122 32.65 -3.76 -1.18
CA SER A 122 32.52 -4.53 0.06
C SER A 122 31.15 -4.25 0.68
N ILE A 123 30.27 -5.26 0.70
CA ILE A 123 29.02 -5.16 1.44
C ILE A 123 29.36 -5.26 2.93
N LYS A 124 29.50 -4.12 3.59
CA LYS A 124 29.38 -4.07 5.06
C LYS A 124 27.90 -4.21 5.41
N ALA A 125 27.41 -5.45 5.40
CA ALA A 125 26.04 -5.77 5.77
C ALA A 125 25.92 -5.73 7.30
N ASP A 126 25.46 -4.62 7.84
CA ASP A 126 24.89 -4.64 9.19
C ASP A 126 23.55 -5.36 9.14
N ILE A 127 23.52 -6.57 9.69
CA ILE A 127 22.32 -7.43 9.75
C ILE A 127 21.17 -6.69 10.44
N THR A 128 21.46 -5.85 11.45
CA THR A 128 20.46 -5.07 12.17
C THR A 128 19.82 -4.03 11.26
N PHE A 129 20.62 -3.31 10.49
CA PHE A 129 20.15 -2.33 9.53
C PHE A 129 19.31 -2.97 8.41
N ILE A 130 19.75 -4.13 7.89
CA ILE A 130 19.00 -4.89 6.88
C ILE A 130 17.66 -5.34 7.45
N ALA A 131 17.64 -5.94 8.64
CA ALA A 131 16.41 -6.38 9.30
C ALA A 131 15.44 -5.21 9.51
N MET A 132 15.94 -4.05 9.94
CA MET A 132 15.15 -2.83 10.11
C MET A 132 14.53 -2.38 8.78
N LYS A 133 15.30 -2.34 7.68
CA LYS A 133 14.77 -1.95 6.36
C LYS A 133 13.76 -2.97 5.81
N VAL A 134 13.97 -4.27 6.04
CA VAL A 134 13.02 -5.32 5.64
C VAL A 134 11.68 -5.12 6.38
N ILE A 135 11.71 -4.93 7.70
CA ILE A 135 10.50 -4.67 8.49
C ILE A 135 9.82 -3.38 8.01
N HIS A 136 10.59 -2.32 7.78
CA HIS A 136 10.07 -1.04 7.32
C HIS A 136 9.28 -1.17 6.00
N TYR A 137 9.91 -1.74 4.96
CA TYR A 137 9.30 -1.80 3.65
C TYR A 137 8.22 -2.88 3.55
N LEU A 138 8.42 -4.07 4.12
CA LEU A 138 7.43 -5.15 4.01
C LEU A 138 6.23 -4.96 4.94
N ILE A 139 6.47 -4.58 6.20
CA ILE A 139 5.42 -4.54 7.22
C ILE A 139 4.78 -3.16 7.32
N PHE A 140 5.58 -2.10 7.43
CA PHE A 140 5.01 -0.77 7.65
C PHE A 140 4.44 -0.15 6.38
N ILE A 141 5.07 -0.42 5.24
CA ILE A 141 4.66 0.15 3.95
C ILE A 141 3.79 -0.86 3.19
N ALA A 142 4.38 -1.92 2.64
CA ALA A 142 3.70 -2.80 1.69
C ALA A 142 2.46 -3.49 2.28
N PHE A 143 2.56 -4.05 3.49
CA PHE A 143 1.41 -4.68 4.14
C PHE A 143 0.30 -3.68 4.48
N THR A 144 0.64 -2.49 4.97
CA THR A 144 -0.36 -1.45 5.28
C THR A 144 -1.05 -0.94 4.02
N GLU A 145 -0.29 -0.69 2.96
CA GLU A 145 -0.85 -0.29 1.67
C GLU A 145 -1.77 -1.35 1.09
N GLU A 146 -1.35 -2.61 1.10
CA GLU A 146 -2.17 -3.73 0.62
C GLU A 146 -3.45 -3.88 1.45
N LEU A 147 -3.35 -3.78 2.77
CA LEU A 147 -4.50 -3.83 3.68
C LEU A 147 -5.50 -2.69 3.42
N ILE A 148 -5.01 -1.47 3.23
CA ILE A 148 -5.86 -0.28 3.04
C ILE A 148 -6.44 -0.25 1.63
N PHE A 149 -5.61 -0.30 0.60
CA PHE A 149 -6.04 -0.06 -0.77
C PHE A 149 -6.72 -1.28 -1.39
N ARG A 150 -6.13 -2.48 -1.30
CA ARG A 150 -6.77 -3.68 -1.81
C ARG A 150 -7.78 -4.24 -0.82
N GLY A 151 -7.35 -4.43 0.42
CA GLY A 151 -8.15 -5.08 1.45
C GLY A 151 -9.42 -4.30 1.77
N TYR A 152 -9.29 -3.03 2.12
CA TYR A 152 -10.42 -2.21 2.54
C TYR A 152 -11.03 -1.40 1.39
N ILE A 153 -10.34 -0.40 0.85
CA ILE A 153 -10.90 0.55 -0.11
C ILE A 153 -11.40 -0.17 -1.37
N GLY A 154 -10.58 -1.01 -1.99
CA GLY A 154 -10.91 -1.67 -3.25
C GLY A 154 -12.10 -2.61 -3.15
N THR A 155 -12.25 -3.35 -2.05
CA THR A 155 -13.42 -4.22 -1.86
C THR A 155 -14.72 -3.43 -1.70
N ARG A 156 -14.70 -2.28 -0.99
CA ARG A 156 -15.90 -1.43 -0.79
C ARG A 156 -16.26 -0.67 -2.07
N ILE A 157 -15.28 -0.12 -2.78
CA ILE A 157 -15.47 0.55 -4.07
C ILE A 157 -16.02 -0.43 -5.12
N TYR A 158 -15.46 -1.64 -5.19
CA TYR A 158 -15.98 -2.70 -6.06
C TYR A 158 -17.41 -3.12 -5.68
N GLY A 159 -17.68 -3.27 -4.39
CA GLY A 159 -19.02 -3.55 -3.88
C GLY A 159 -20.05 -2.50 -4.31
N TYR A 160 -19.66 -1.23 -4.34
CA TYR A 160 -20.53 -0.14 -4.77
C TYR A 160 -20.75 -0.09 -6.29
N PHE A 161 -19.67 -0.07 -7.09
CA PHE A 161 -19.80 0.06 -8.55
C PHE A 161 -20.29 -1.21 -9.25
N ARG A 162 -20.09 -2.37 -8.62
CA ARG A 162 -20.33 -3.70 -9.24
C ARG A 162 -19.54 -3.92 -10.54
N ASN A 163 -18.56 -3.08 -10.83
CA ASN A 163 -17.73 -3.11 -12.01
C ASN A 163 -16.26 -3.21 -11.59
N LYS A 164 -15.62 -4.31 -11.97
CA LYS A 164 -14.25 -4.62 -11.57
C LYS A 164 -13.27 -3.59 -12.12
N TYR A 165 -13.41 -3.23 -13.39
CA TYR A 165 -12.49 -2.34 -14.06
C TYR A 165 -12.56 -0.91 -13.51
N LEU A 166 -13.79 -0.42 -13.25
CA LEU A 166 -13.98 0.89 -12.62
C LEU A 166 -13.34 0.92 -11.22
N ALA A 167 -13.59 -0.11 -10.41
CA ALA A 167 -13.00 -0.19 -9.08
C ALA A 167 -11.46 -0.22 -9.11
N ILE A 168 -10.87 -0.98 -10.03
CA ILE A 168 -9.41 -1.04 -10.19
C ILE A 168 -8.83 0.32 -10.59
N ILE A 169 -9.47 1.00 -11.54
CA ILE A 169 -9.02 2.31 -12.02
C ILE A 169 -9.12 3.34 -10.90
N ASP A 170 -10.26 3.40 -10.20
CA ASP A 170 -10.49 4.37 -9.13
C ASP A 170 -9.54 4.19 -7.96
N VAL A 171 -9.35 2.94 -7.51
CA VAL A 171 -8.41 2.62 -6.43
C VAL A 171 -6.97 2.89 -6.87
N GLY A 172 -6.62 2.61 -8.12
CA GLY A 172 -5.29 2.94 -8.66
C GLY A 172 -5.02 4.43 -8.67
N ILE A 173 -6.01 5.26 -9.06
CA ILE A 173 -5.88 6.72 -9.01
C ILE A 173 -5.70 7.18 -7.56
N MET A 174 -6.52 6.67 -6.63
CA MET A 174 -6.39 6.97 -5.20
C MET A 174 -5.01 6.56 -4.66
N PHE A 175 -4.54 5.36 -5.02
CA PHE A 175 -3.23 4.86 -4.61
C PHE A 175 -2.11 5.77 -5.09
N THR A 176 -2.08 6.11 -6.38
CA THR A 176 -1.07 7.02 -6.94
C THR A 176 -1.10 8.40 -6.29
N LEU A 177 -2.28 8.98 -6.13
CA LEU A 177 -2.43 10.31 -5.51
C LEU A 177 -2.05 10.32 -4.03
N SER A 178 -2.14 9.19 -3.32
CA SER A 178 -1.73 9.11 -1.91
C SER A 178 -0.23 9.34 -1.69
N HIS A 179 0.60 9.15 -2.72
CA HIS A 179 2.04 9.37 -2.65
C HIS A 179 2.45 10.84 -2.79
N VAL A 180 1.54 11.69 -3.28
CA VAL A 180 1.83 13.10 -3.59
C VAL A 180 2.03 13.94 -2.32
N PRO A 181 1.13 13.96 -1.32
CA PRO A 181 1.17 14.98 -0.26
C PRO A 181 2.47 14.97 0.56
N LEU A 182 2.92 13.80 0.97
CA LEU A 182 4.15 13.65 1.76
C LEU A 182 5.37 14.17 0.99
N GLN A 183 5.55 13.70 -0.25
CA GLN A 183 6.71 14.04 -1.08
C GLN A 183 6.71 15.50 -1.51
N MET A 184 5.54 16.04 -1.86
CA MET A 184 5.35 17.46 -2.19
C MET A 184 5.73 18.35 -1.00
N ILE A 185 5.27 18.01 0.20
CA ILE A 185 5.60 18.77 1.41
C ILE A 185 7.09 18.70 1.68
N VAL A 186 7.67 17.49 1.78
CA VAL A 186 9.11 17.32 2.08
C VAL A 186 10.01 18.02 1.05
N SER A 187 9.64 18.00 -0.23
CA SER A 187 10.36 18.72 -1.28
C SER A 187 10.10 20.23 -1.32
N ARG A 188 9.15 20.73 -0.52
CA ARG A 188 8.74 22.14 -0.45
C ARG A 188 8.29 22.71 -1.80
N THR A 189 7.68 21.87 -2.63
CA THR A 189 7.21 22.25 -3.98
C THR A 189 5.70 22.49 -3.98
N SER A 190 5.23 23.28 -4.95
CA SER A 190 3.78 23.43 -5.18
C SER A 190 3.21 22.18 -5.86
N LEU A 191 1.88 21.97 -5.77
CA LEU A 191 1.24 20.80 -6.39
C LEU A 191 1.48 20.71 -7.92
N PRO A 192 1.31 21.79 -8.72
CA PRO A 192 1.56 21.71 -10.16
C PRO A 192 3.02 21.39 -10.49
N GLU A 193 3.95 22.01 -9.77
CA GLU A 193 5.38 21.78 -9.92
C GLU A 193 5.75 20.33 -9.60
N PHE A 194 5.28 19.82 -8.46
CA PHE A 194 5.52 18.44 -8.05
C PHE A 194 5.00 17.43 -9.08
N ILE A 195 3.77 17.62 -9.57
CA ILE A 195 3.18 16.74 -10.59
C ILE A 195 4.01 16.80 -11.88
N SER A 196 4.38 18.00 -12.34
CA SER A 196 5.15 18.15 -13.58
C SER A 196 6.52 17.46 -13.50
N ALA A 197 7.20 17.56 -12.36
CA ALA A 197 8.50 16.95 -12.14
C ALA A 197 8.43 15.42 -11.96
N ASN A 198 7.31 14.89 -11.46
CA ASN A 198 7.18 13.48 -11.06
C ASN A 198 6.15 12.68 -11.88
N ILE A 199 5.63 13.23 -12.98
CA ILE A 199 4.55 12.60 -13.75
C ILE A 199 4.91 11.18 -14.22
N SER A 200 6.15 10.96 -14.66
CA SER A 200 6.62 9.62 -15.06
C SER A 200 6.61 8.64 -13.89
N ASN A 201 6.99 9.09 -12.69
CA ASN A 201 6.97 8.25 -11.50
C ASN A 201 5.53 7.94 -11.06
N LEU A 202 4.63 8.93 -11.10
CA LEU A 202 3.22 8.74 -10.78
C LEU A 202 2.54 7.75 -11.74
N ILE A 203 2.86 7.83 -13.03
CA ILE A 203 2.42 6.84 -14.03
C ILE A 203 2.96 5.45 -13.69
N ASN A 204 4.24 5.33 -13.32
CA ASN A 204 4.83 4.05 -12.94
C ASN A 204 4.15 3.46 -11.69
N ILE A 205 3.89 4.27 -10.65
CA ILE A 205 3.16 3.85 -9.45
C ILE A 205 1.76 3.34 -9.83
N PHE A 206 1.06 4.05 -10.72
CA PHE A 206 -0.26 3.64 -11.19
C PHE A 206 -0.21 2.30 -11.93
N ILE A 207 0.74 2.13 -12.87
CA ILE A 207 0.92 0.88 -13.63
C ILE A 207 1.27 -0.28 -12.70
N HIS A 208 2.18 -0.09 -11.75
CA HIS A 208 2.53 -1.11 -10.77
C HIS A 208 1.33 -1.53 -9.91
N HIS A 209 0.49 -0.58 -9.52
CA HIS A 209 -0.75 -0.88 -8.83
C HIS A 209 -1.71 -1.69 -9.71
N LEU A 210 -1.89 -1.32 -10.98
CA LEU A 210 -2.73 -2.09 -11.91
C LEU A 210 -2.24 -3.52 -12.11
N LEU A 211 -0.92 -3.70 -12.24
CA LEU A 211 -0.29 -5.02 -12.43
C LEU A 211 -0.39 -5.89 -11.18
N SER A 212 -0.51 -5.29 -10.00
CA SER A 212 -0.67 -6.07 -8.78
C SER A 212 -2.09 -6.60 -8.63
N GLN A 213 -3.13 -5.95 -9.17
CA GLN A 213 -4.56 -6.28 -8.98
C GLN A 213 -4.98 -7.68 -9.44
#